data_AF-A0A378JR36-F1
#
_entry.id   AF-A0A378JR36-F1
#
_cell.length_a   1.000
_cell.length_b   1.000
_cell.length_c   1.000
_cell.angle_alpha   90.00
_cell.angle_beta   90.00
_cell.angle_gamma   90.00
#
_symmetry.space_group_name_H-M   'P 1'
#
loop_
_entity.id
_entity.type
_entity.pdbx_description
1 polymer ?
#
loop_
_entity_poly.entity_id
_entity_poly.type
_entity_poly.pdbx_seq_one_letter_code
_entity_poly.pdbx_strand_id
1 'polypeptide(L)'
;MLRYKDKELVKIAATIGGKNQLKGFYKDKEGNVYFVKKPTDLKELFTELLAGLLLKEFKQENLIEPQYFNSLIDADWIKFEDGSYGLIQPKVEFTELYKIIGTGYKDNSDRNPLIEMLNGSNHYALLTSQFRSYYGLSIALMFSLLFGDYSVHSGNIVCLNRLATDNEKKTMQFARIDWGAAFRYFNYYEDILNPFEYQGWSKYKLITKGYIFNYKKINGLFTAIAQRAFALRLQINIDWLYNLVLKALKEIPPDLLTFPMQKSLSEYLGFSSFSTVIFSERQNYEPFAKDFSDILFKRLNNICKLKNLTKDRSFLYRSISFDNLTNIVDNSTLENQDEKDVLPENLDLDNQIIINEKYIQILFKKFSDELLTDSVFIDIISQGKIINFKPEIIKDLLILKKFYTENLALNENRNYGQIYSEFLTTFYKESLIIRLSEQDRLDQAKNLLGLAYKYLYLKDVNLYFFSEVIQMLDSLFDSEILVSKLNIIFRDENRFFNYKNLSVNLEAPEVKRLELTNEL
;
A
#
# COMPACT_ATOMS: atom_id res chain seq x y z
N MET A 1 -35.93 -1.35 15.97
CA MET A 1 -36.04 -2.55 15.12
C MET A 1 -35.65 -2.18 13.71
N LEU A 2 -34.64 -2.84 13.12
CA LEU A 2 -34.23 -2.56 11.74
C LEU A 2 -34.99 -3.47 10.77
N ARG A 3 -35.23 -2.99 9.55
CA ARG A 3 -35.83 -3.77 8.48
C ARG A 3 -34.92 -3.79 7.24
N TYR A 4 -34.79 -4.95 6.62
CA TYR A 4 -34.04 -5.13 5.37
C TYR A 4 -34.77 -6.10 4.47
N LYS A 5 -35.11 -5.68 3.23
CA LYS A 5 -35.89 -6.49 2.26
C LYS A 5 -37.12 -7.13 2.90
N ASP A 6 -37.92 -6.30 3.58
CA ASP A 6 -39.15 -6.67 4.32
C ASP A 6 -38.95 -7.61 5.52
N LYS A 7 -37.71 -7.93 5.88
CA LYS A 7 -37.38 -8.75 7.05
C LYS A 7 -37.03 -7.91 8.25
N GLU A 8 -37.58 -8.26 9.39
CA GLU A 8 -37.21 -7.67 10.68
C GLU A 8 -35.88 -8.24 11.16
N LEU A 9 -34.99 -7.34 11.57
CA LEU A 9 -33.66 -7.64 12.05
C LEU A 9 -33.53 -7.35 13.54
N VAL A 10 -33.11 -8.37 14.30
CA VAL A 10 -32.85 -8.28 15.73
C VAL A 10 -31.35 -8.25 15.98
N LYS A 11 -30.87 -7.29 16.76
CA LYS A 11 -29.44 -7.19 17.11
C LYS A 11 -29.07 -8.36 18.03
N ILE A 12 -28.07 -9.13 17.64
CA ILE A 12 -27.60 -10.30 18.40
C ILE A 12 -26.23 -10.10 19.05
N ALA A 13 -25.42 -9.17 18.53
CA ALA A 13 -24.13 -8.83 19.11
C ALA A 13 -23.67 -7.41 18.70
N ALA A 14 -22.90 -6.76 19.57
CA ALA A 14 -22.06 -5.62 19.18
C ALA A 14 -20.69 -6.14 18.71
N THR A 15 -19.99 -5.37 17.89
CA THR A 15 -18.59 -5.66 17.57
C THR A 15 -17.66 -4.85 18.46
N ILE A 16 -16.53 -5.45 18.85
CA ILE A 16 -15.46 -4.75 19.55
C ILE A 16 -14.56 -4.11 18.46
N GLY A 17 -14.51 -2.78 18.38
CA GLY A 17 -13.59 -2.03 17.50
C GLY A 17 -14.19 -1.43 16.21
N GLY A 18 -13.57 -0.35 15.71
CA GLY A 18 -13.94 0.41 14.50
C GLY A 18 -14.45 1.83 14.79
N LYS A 19 -14.28 2.78 13.85
CA LYS A 19 -14.64 4.21 14.00
C LYS A 19 -16.14 4.51 13.91
N ASN A 20 -16.99 3.50 13.71
CA ASN A 20 -18.39 3.69 13.32
C ASN A 20 -19.33 3.82 14.52
N GLN A 21 -20.24 4.80 14.47
CA GLN A 21 -21.18 5.13 15.56
C GLN A 21 -22.16 4.00 15.87
N LEU A 22 -22.53 3.19 14.87
CA LEU A 22 -23.40 2.03 15.02
C LEU A 22 -22.81 0.87 14.23
N LYS A 23 -22.43 -0.21 14.94
CA LYS A 23 -21.81 -1.41 14.38
C LYS A 23 -22.26 -2.65 15.14
N GLY A 24 -22.68 -3.70 14.44
CA GLY A 24 -23.12 -4.93 15.10
C GLY A 24 -23.63 -6.01 14.17
N PHE A 25 -23.92 -7.17 14.75
CA PHE A 25 -24.53 -8.30 14.07
C PHE A 25 -26.03 -8.35 14.34
N TYR A 26 -26.78 -8.62 13.29
CA TYR A 26 -28.23 -8.66 13.28
C TYR A 26 -28.71 -9.97 12.65
N LYS A 27 -29.83 -10.52 13.13
CA LYS A 27 -30.38 -11.78 12.66
C LYS A 27 -31.83 -11.60 12.21
N ASP A 28 -32.20 -12.20 11.09
CA ASP A 28 -33.60 -12.29 10.64
C ASP A 28 -34.32 -13.50 11.26
N LYS A 29 -35.63 -13.64 10.98
CA LYS A 29 -36.45 -14.74 11.49
C LYS A 29 -36.07 -16.09 10.86
N GLU A 30 -35.54 -16.09 9.64
CA GLU A 30 -35.08 -17.29 8.93
C GLU A 30 -33.70 -17.76 9.39
N GLY A 31 -33.01 -16.97 10.21
CA GLY A 31 -31.74 -17.30 10.82
C GLY A 31 -30.51 -16.73 10.10
N ASN A 32 -30.69 -15.96 9.03
CA ASN A 32 -29.59 -15.30 8.34
C ASN A 32 -29.01 -14.20 9.23
N VAL A 33 -27.68 -14.13 9.27
CA VAL A 33 -26.95 -13.14 10.07
C VAL A 33 -26.30 -12.13 9.15
N TYR A 34 -26.42 -10.87 9.54
CA TYR A 34 -25.92 -9.72 8.82
C TYR A 34 -25.00 -8.91 9.70
N PHE A 35 -23.98 -8.31 9.11
CA PHE A 35 -23.21 -7.25 9.72
C PHE A 35 -23.76 -5.91 9.23
N VAL A 36 -24.10 -5.02 10.16
CA VAL A 36 -24.59 -3.68 9.88
C VAL A 36 -23.60 -2.65 10.43
N LYS A 37 -23.19 -1.70 9.59
CA LYS A 37 -22.40 -0.54 10.01
C LYS A 37 -23.03 0.77 9.54
N LYS A 38 -22.90 1.82 10.34
CA LYS A 38 -23.19 3.21 9.97
C LYS A 38 -21.84 3.94 9.83
N PRO A 39 -21.30 4.08 8.60
CA PRO A 39 -20.08 4.84 8.37
C PRO A 39 -20.23 6.27 8.87
N THR A 40 -19.17 6.82 9.47
CA THR A 40 -19.17 8.24 9.90
C THR A 40 -18.83 9.17 8.74
N ASP A 41 -18.00 8.70 7.81
CA ASP A 41 -17.75 9.40 6.55
C ASP A 41 -18.80 8.97 5.50
N LEU A 42 -19.60 9.94 5.05
CA LEU A 42 -20.62 9.70 4.03
C LEU A 42 -20.01 9.38 2.65
N LYS A 43 -18.75 9.76 2.42
CA LYS A 43 -18.03 9.34 1.20
C LYS A 43 -17.80 7.84 1.20
N GLU A 44 -17.40 7.28 2.36
CA GLU A 44 -17.26 5.84 2.58
C GLU A 44 -18.60 5.12 2.41
N LEU A 45 -19.69 5.67 2.98
CA LEU A 45 -21.04 5.14 2.79
C LEU A 45 -21.40 5.02 1.31
N PHE A 46 -21.22 6.11 0.55
CA PHE A 46 -21.58 6.14 -0.87
C PHE A 46 -20.69 5.21 -1.71
N THR A 47 -19.36 5.23 -1.51
CA THR A 47 -18.43 4.48 -2.36
C THR A 47 -18.54 2.98 -2.12
N GLU A 48 -18.70 2.55 -0.87
CA GLU A 48 -18.88 1.14 -0.54
C GLU A 48 -20.25 0.63 -0.98
N LEU A 49 -21.30 1.44 -0.89
CA LEU A 49 -22.61 1.12 -1.43
C LEU A 49 -22.54 0.95 -2.95
N LEU A 50 -21.97 1.92 -3.67
CA LEU A 50 -21.86 1.85 -5.13
C LEU A 50 -21.03 0.63 -5.58
N ALA A 51 -19.94 0.33 -4.87
CA ALA A 51 -19.13 -0.85 -5.15
C ALA A 51 -19.92 -2.14 -4.92
N GLY A 52 -20.67 -2.23 -3.82
CA GLY A 52 -21.52 -3.36 -3.51
C GLY A 52 -22.63 -3.58 -4.54
N LEU A 53 -23.32 -2.52 -4.94
CA LEU A 53 -24.36 -2.57 -5.97
C LEU A 53 -23.80 -2.99 -7.34
N LEU A 54 -22.64 -2.45 -7.74
CA LEU A 54 -21.98 -2.89 -8.98
C LEU A 54 -21.59 -4.38 -8.93
N LEU A 55 -20.99 -4.85 -7.82
CA LEU A 55 -20.65 -6.28 -7.65
C LEU A 55 -21.89 -7.16 -7.73
N LYS A 56 -23.00 -6.75 -7.11
CA LYS A 56 -24.29 -7.44 -7.17
C LYS A 56 -24.74 -7.57 -8.63
N GLU A 57 -24.67 -6.51 -9.43
CA GLU A 57 -25.01 -6.58 -10.86
C GLU A 57 -24.06 -7.50 -11.64
N PHE A 58 -22.74 -7.42 -11.43
CA PHE A 58 -21.78 -8.34 -12.08
C PHE A 58 -22.07 -9.82 -11.75
N LYS A 59 -22.48 -10.12 -10.52
CA LYS A 59 -22.89 -11.48 -10.12
C LYS A 59 -24.20 -11.90 -10.77
N GLN A 60 -25.20 -11.03 -10.79
CA GLN A 60 -26.53 -11.32 -11.35
C GLN A 60 -26.50 -11.54 -12.87
N GLU A 61 -25.66 -10.80 -13.59
CA GLU A 61 -25.46 -10.94 -15.04
C GLU A 61 -24.54 -12.11 -15.41
N ASN A 62 -24.13 -12.95 -14.43
CA ASN A 62 -23.22 -14.08 -14.62
C ASN A 62 -21.85 -13.70 -15.22
N LEU A 63 -21.40 -12.45 -15.01
CA LEU A 63 -20.09 -11.97 -15.44
C LEU A 63 -18.96 -12.39 -14.47
N ILE A 64 -19.33 -12.97 -13.34
CA ILE A 64 -18.44 -13.59 -12.35
C ILE A 64 -18.90 -15.04 -12.18
N GLU A 65 -17.98 -16.00 -12.19
CA GLU A 65 -18.37 -17.39 -11.98
C GLU A 65 -18.83 -17.61 -10.52
N PRO A 66 -19.91 -18.39 -10.28
CA PRO A 66 -20.51 -18.54 -8.95
C PRO A 66 -19.54 -18.95 -7.84
N GLN A 67 -18.49 -19.72 -8.15
CA GLN A 67 -17.48 -20.10 -7.15
C GLN A 67 -16.73 -18.89 -6.55
N TYR A 68 -16.66 -17.77 -7.26
CA TYR A 68 -15.99 -16.54 -6.84
C TYR A 68 -16.92 -15.55 -6.14
N PHE A 69 -18.21 -15.82 -6.01
CA PHE A 69 -19.15 -14.88 -5.38
C PHE A 69 -18.72 -14.50 -3.96
N ASN A 70 -18.24 -15.47 -3.19
CA ASN A 70 -17.76 -15.24 -1.83
C ASN A 70 -16.38 -14.56 -1.79
N SER A 71 -15.64 -14.51 -2.90
CA SER A 71 -14.39 -13.74 -2.99
C SER A 71 -14.62 -12.23 -3.05
N LEU A 72 -15.85 -11.80 -3.31
CA LEU A 72 -16.22 -10.40 -3.51
C LEU A 72 -17.39 -10.09 -2.59
N ILE A 73 -17.12 -9.80 -1.31
CA ILE A 73 -18.17 -9.54 -0.33
C ILE A 73 -18.72 -8.14 -0.57
N ASP A 74 -19.97 -8.06 -0.99
CA ASP A 74 -20.69 -6.83 -1.33
C ASP A 74 -21.56 -6.35 -0.17
N ALA A 75 -21.73 -5.03 -0.09
CA ALA A 75 -22.63 -4.37 0.84
C ALA A 75 -23.88 -3.85 0.11
N ASP A 76 -24.98 -3.79 0.84
CA ASP A 76 -26.24 -3.18 0.43
C ASP A 76 -26.58 -2.04 1.41
N TRP A 77 -27.59 -1.23 1.12
CA TRP A 77 -28.03 -0.18 2.03
C TRP A 77 -29.06 -0.70 3.03
N ILE A 78 -29.13 -0.04 4.20
CA ILE A 78 -30.21 -0.21 5.17
C ILE A 78 -30.60 1.15 5.75
N LYS A 79 -31.90 1.38 5.93
CA LYS A 79 -32.43 2.61 6.55
C LYS A 79 -32.60 2.41 8.06
N PHE A 80 -32.12 3.37 8.84
CA PHE A 80 -32.28 3.43 10.29
C PHE A 80 -33.59 4.15 10.67
N GLU A 81 -34.00 4.03 11.94
CA GLU A 81 -35.22 4.65 12.46
C GLU A 81 -35.19 6.19 12.43
N ASP A 82 -33.98 6.77 12.52
CA ASP A 82 -33.75 8.22 12.39
C ASP A 82 -33.82 8.72 10.92
N GLY A 83 -34.15 7.83 9.98
CA GLY A 83 -34.21 8.12 8.55
C GLY A 83 -32.85 8.10 7.84
N SER A 84 -31.75 7.98 8.58
CA SER A 84 -30.40 7.90 7.99
C SER A 84 -30.10 6.52 7.41
N TYR A 85 -29.00 6.42 6.66
CA TYR A 85 -28.59 5.20 5.98
C TYR A 85 -27.32 4.59 6.58
N GLY A 86 -27.22 3.27 6.46
CA GLY A 86 -26.02 2.49 6.74
C GLY A 86 -25.81 1.42 5.69
N LEU A 87 -24.80 0.60 5.93
CA LEU A 87 -24.43 -0.53 5.10
C LEU A 87 -24.75 -1.84 5.81
N ILE A 88 -25.31 -2.78 5.07
CA ILE A 88 -25.58 -4.14 5.51
C ILE A 88 -24.87 -5.13 4.59
N GLN A 89 -24.20 -6.12 5.17
CA GLN A 89 -23.55 -7.20 4.43
C GLN A 89 -23.86 -8.55 5.09
N PRO A 90 -23.90 -9.65 4.33
CA PRO A 90 -23.98 -10.99 4.91
C PRO A 90 -22.83 -11.23 5.90
N LYS A 91 -23.10 -11.93 7.01
CA LYS A 91 -22.04 -12.38 7.91
C LYS A 91 -21.25 -13.49 7.22
N VAL A 92 -19.95 -13.25 7.05
CA VAL A 92 -19.01 -14.24 6.52
C VAL A 92 -17.98 -14.55 7.60
N GLU A 93 -17.73 -15.85 7.83
CA GLU A 93 -16.66 -16.30 8.71
C GLU A 93 -15.33 -16.31 7.94
N PHE A 94 -14.34 -15.60 8.46
CA PHE A 94 -13.06 -15.45 7.79
C PHE A 94 -11.91 -15.26 8.78
N THR A 95 -10.69 -15.41 8.28
CA THR A 95 -9.46 -15.02 8.97
C THR A 95 -8.76 -13.94 8.16
N GLU A 96 -8.42 -12.82 8.81
CA GLU A 96 -7.69 -11.72 8.18
C GLU A 96 -6.30 -12.17 7.74
N LEU A 97 -5.86 -11.70 6.59
CA LEU A 97 -4.60 -12.11 5.99
C LEU A 97 -3.40 -11.83 6.91
N TYR A 98 -3.40 -10.74 7.68
CA TYR A 98 -2.27 -10.41 8.57
C TYR A 98 -2.00 -11.50 9.62
N LYS A 99 -3.03 -12.24 10.04
CA LYS A 99 -2.91 -13.35 11.00
C LYS A 99 -2.24 -14.57 10.36
N ILE A 100 -2.35 -14.69 9.04
CA ILE A 100 -1.82 -15.81 8.25
C ILE A 100 -0.36 -15.56 7.88
N ILE A 101 -0.05 -14.35 7.39
CA ILE A 101 1.30 -14.00 6.93
C ILE A 101 2.18 -13.39 8.03
N GLY A 102 1.65 -13.23 9.25
CA GLY A 102 2.41 -12.73 10.39
C GLY A 102 2.78 -11.25 10.28
N THR A 103 1.86 -10.42 9.80
CA THR A 103 2.02 -8.95 9.71
C THR A 103 1.16 -8.21 10.73
N GLY A 104 0.60 -8.90 11.72
CA GLY A 104 -0.19 -8.31 12.82
C GLY A 104 0.66 -7.62 13.89
N TYR A 105 0.02 -6.82 14.73
CA TYR A 105 0.58 -6.44 16.03
C TYR A 105 0.73 -7.68 16.93
N LYS A 106 1.59 -7.59 17.96
CA LYS A 106 1.84 -8.70 18.91
C LYS A 106 0.58 -9.21 19.60
N ASP A 107 -0.40 -8.36 19.81
CA ASP A 107 -1.69 -8.69 20.41
C ASP A 107 -2.71 -9.23 19.40
N ASN A 108 -2.33 -9.33 18.11
CA ASN A 108 -3.20 -9.71 16.99
C ASN A 108 -4.47 -8.85 16.86
N SER A 109 -4.45 -7.60 17.35
CA SER A 109 -5.60 -6.70 17.30
C SER A 109 -5.92 -6.17 15.90
N ASP A 110 -4.87 -5.84 15.13
CA ASP A 110 -4.93 -5.36 13.74
C ASP A 110 -3.60 -5.68 13.04
N ARG A 111 -3.53 -5.45 11.73
CA ARG A 111 -2.28 -5.40 10.97
C ARG A 111 -1.35 -4.33 11.52
N ASN A 112 -0.06 -4.56 11.40
CA ASN A 112 0.99 -3.56 11.65
C ASN A 112 1.34 -2.87 10.31
N PRO A 113 0.93 -1.61 10.10
CA PRO A 113 1.16 -0.91 8.83
C PRO A 113 2.65 -0.74 8.50
N LEU A 114 3.52 -0.61 9.52
CA LEU A 114 4.96 -0.46 9.30
C LEU A 114 5.59 -1.75 8.77
N ILE A 115 5.18 -2.92 9.29
CA ILE A 115 5.66 -4.21 8.81
C ILE A 115 5.23 -4.40 7.35
N GLU A 116 3.96 -4.10 7.02
CA GLU A 116 3.48 -4.19 5.63
C GLU A 116 4.18 -3.20 4.69
N MET A 117 4.47 -1.99 5.16
CA MET A 117 5.16 -0.96 4.37
C MET A 117 6.61 -1.37 4.05
N LEU A 118 7.33 -1.91 5.03
CA LEU A 118 8.77 -2.13 4.91
C LEU A 118 9.10 -3.54 4.39
N ASN A 119 8.28 -4.54 4.73
CA ASN A 119 8.51 -5.94 4.41
C ASN A 119 7.29 -6.66 3.79
N GLY A 120 6.20 -5.95 3.46
CA GLY A 120 4.97 -6.58 3.00
C GLY A 120 5.19 -7.52 1.82
N SER A 121 6.04 -7.14 0.86
CA SER A 121 6.30 -8.00 -0.31
C SER A 121 6.84 -9.39 -0.01
N ASN A 122 7.64 -9.58 1.04
CA ASN A 122 8.10 -10.93 1.42
C ASN A 122 7.05 -11.68 2.22
N HIS A 123 6.32 -11.00 3.11
CA HIS A 123 5.25 -11.64 3.89
C HIS A 123 4.13 -12.14 2.98
N TYR A 124 3.72 -11.32 2.00
CA TYR A 124 2.69 -11.69 1.04
C TYR A 124 3.15 -12.81 0.10
N ALA A 125 4.45 -12.90 -0.18
CA ALA A 125 5.00 -14.02 -0.95
C ALA A 125 4.83 -15.37 -0.24
N LEU A 126 4.75 -15.38 1.10
CA LEU A 126 4.50 -16.60 1.89
C LEU A 126 3.15 -17.25 1.58
N LEU A 127 2.20 -16.52 0.97
CA LEU A 127 0.93 -17.12 0.51
C LEU A 127 1.15 -18.28 -0.45
N THR A 128 2.21 -18.21 -1.26
CA THR A 128 2.55 -19.25 -2.25
C THR A 128 3.12 -20.54 -1.62
N SER A 129 3.68 -20.45 -0.42
CA SER A 129 4.28 -21.59 0.28
C SER A 129 3.41 -22.13 1.41
N GLN A 130 2.57 -21.30 2.02
CA GLN A 130 1.68 -21.70 3.12
C GLN A 130 0.47 -22.52 2.66
N PHE A 131 -0.03 -22.27 1.44
CA PHE A 131 -1.23 -22.93 0.92
C PHE A 131 -0.90 -23.84 -0.26
N ARG A 132 -1.21 -25.14 -0.12
CA ARG A 132 -1.12 -26.10 -1.24
C ARG A 132 -2.18 -25.85 -2.32
N SER A 133 -3.32 -25.29 -1.92
CA SER A 133 -4.54 -25.22 -2.73
C SER A 133 -5.31 -23.95 -2.34
N TYR A 134 -5.33 -22.96 -3.22
CA TYR A 134 -6.08 -21.72 -3.00
C TYR A 134 -6.65 -21.14 -4.30
N TYR A 135 -7.66 -20.27 -4.17
CA TYR A 135 -8.22 -19.50 -5.28
C TYR A 135 -8.84 -18.19 -4.78
N GLY A 136 -9.29 -17.34 -5.69
CA GLY A 136 -10.01 -16.11 -5.35
C GLY A 136 -9.14 -14.85 -5.19
N LEU A 137 -7.82 -14.99 -5.06
CA LEU A 137 -6.95 -13.83 -4.86
C LEU A 137 -6.91 -12.93 -6.11
N SER A 138 -6.72 -13.53 -7.29
CA SER A 138 -6.67 -12.77 -8.54
C SER A 138 -8.00 -12.08 -8.88
N ILE A 139 -9.16 -12.68 -8.59
CA ILE A 139 -10.46 -12.05 -8.84
C ILE A 139 -10.69 -10.88 -7.85
N ALA A 140 -10.35 -11.06 -6.58
CA ALA A 140 -10.45 -10.01 -5.55
C ALA A 140 -9.59 -8.79 -5.90
N LEU A 141 -8.32 -9.02 -6.30
CA LEU A 141 -7.42 -7.95 -6.69
C LEU A 141 -7.80 -7.32 -8.04
N MET A 142 -8.31 -8.11 -9.00
CA MET A 142 -8.78 -7.59 -10.28
C MET A 142 -9.94 -6.60 -10.09
N PHE A 143 -10.95 -6.95 -9.29
CA PHE A 143 -12.05 -6.02 -8.99
C PHE A 143 -11.61 -4.82 -8.14
N SER A 144 -10.66 -5.00 -7.22
CA SER A 144 -10.06 -3.89 -6.47
C SER A 144 -9.40 -2.88 -7.40
N LEU A 145 -8.60 -3.34 -8.38
CA LEU A 145 -8.02 -2.48 -9.41
C LEU A 145 -9.09 -1.88 -10.32
N LEU A 146 -10.11 -2.66 -10.72
CA LEU A 146 -11.19 -2.18 -11.59
C LEU A 146 -11.93 -1.01 -10.94
N PHE A 147 -12.24 -1.11 -9.64
CA PHE A 147 -12.94 -0.07 -8.88
C PHE A 147 -12.04 1.02 -8.31
N GLY A 148 -10.73 0.93 -8.52
CA GLY A 148 -9.76 1.90 -7.97
C GLY A 148 -9.71 1.88 -6.45
N ASP A 149 -10.01 0.72 -5.85
CA ASP A 149 -9.80 0.47 -4.44
C ASP A 149 -8.40 -0.13 -4.24
N TYR A 150 -7.45 0.72 -3.89
CA TYR A 150 -6.07 0.31 -3.65
C TYR A 150 -5.78 -0.11 -2.20
N SER A 151 -6.80 -0.11 -1.33
CA SER A 151 -6.67 -0.48 0.09
C SER A 151 -6.64 -1.99 0.30
N VAL A 152 -5.88 -2.71 -0.53
CA VAL A 152 -5.76 -4.19 -0.57
C VAL A 152 -4.74 -4.75 0.45
N HIS A 153 -4.66 -4.10 1.62
CA HIS A 153 -3.80 -4.52 2.73
C HIS A 153 -4.31 -5.79 3.43
N SER A 154 -3.51 -6.36 4.32
CA SER A 154 -3.79 -7.69 4.87
C SER A 154 -4.90 -7.71 5.94
N GLY A 155 -5.41 -6.55 6.35
CA GLY A 155 -6.68 -6.44 7.09
C GLY A 155 -7.94 -6.51 6.21
N ASN A 156 -7.78 -6.36 4.90
CA ASN A 156 -8.85 -6.09 3.93
C ASN A 156 -8.99 -7.20 2.88
N ILE A 157 -7.95 -8.02 2.76
CA ILE A 157 -7.99 -9.35 2.17
C ILE A 157 -8.10 -10.36 3.30
N VAL A 158 -9.01 -11.30 3.13
CA VAL A 158 -9.33 -12.32 4.14
C VAL A 158 -9.36 -13.70 3.50
N CYS A 159 -9.27 -14.72 4.34
CA CYS A 159 -9.32 -16.12 3.96
C CYS A 159 -10.60 -16.74 4.53
N LEU A 160 -11.44 -17.28 3.65
CA LEU A 160 -12.67 -17.94 4.02
C LEU A 160 -12.39 -19.38 4.43
N ASN A 161 -12.87 -19.75 5.61
CA ASN A 161 -12.74 -21.11 6.11
C ASN A 161 -13.77 -22.02 5.42
N ARG A 162 -13.38 -22.75 4.36
CA ARG A 162 -14.18 -23.89 3.87
C ARG A 162 -13.82 -25.14 4.67
N LEU A 163 -14.83 -25.73 5.31
CA LEU A 163 -14.70 -27.03 5.97
C LEU A 163 -14.40 -28.10 4.92
N ALA A 164 -13.46 -28.99 5.25
CA ALA A 164 -13.17 -30.16 4.45
C ALA A 164 -14.44 -31.03 4.37
N THR A 165 -14.88 -31.36 3.16
CA THR A 165 -15.77 -32.50 2.96
C THR A 165 -14.94 -33.78 3.11
N ASP A 166 -15.60 -34.86 3.51
CA ASP A 166 -15.02 -36.08 4.11
C ASP A 166 -13.90 -36.80 3.33
N ASN A 167 -13.48 -36.31 2.15
CA ASN A 167 -12.37 -36.87 1.37
C ASN A 167 -11.39 -35.87 0.73
N GLU A 168 -11.46 -34.54 0.92
CA GLU A 168 -10.62 -33.62 0.13
C GLU A 168 -9.96 -32.44 0.89
N LYS A 169 -8.75 -32.12 0.41
CA LYS A 169 -7.81 -31.12 0.92
C LYS A 169 -8.50 -29.78 1.22
N LYS A 170 -8.27 -29.23 2.42
CA LYS A 170 -8.68 -27.87 2.81
C LYS A 170 -8.23 -26.87 1.72
N THR A 171 -9.18 -26.35 0.95
CA THR A 171 -8.92 -25.37 -0.10
C THR A 171 -9.24 -23.98 0.43
N MET A 172 -8.28 -23.06 0.32
CA MET A 172 -8.41 -21.71 0.82
C MET A 172 -9.05 -20.79 -0.23
N GLN A 173 -10.11 -20.07 0.12
CA GLN A 173 -10.69 -19.04 -0.74
C GLN A 173 -10.31 -17.65 -0.20
N PHE A 174 -9.59 -16.87 -0.99
CA PHE A 174 -9.36 -15.46 -0.68
C PHE A 174 -10.61 -14.64 -1.00
N ALA A 175 -10.88 -13.63 -0.17
CA ALA A 175 -11.96 -12.67 -0.36
C ALA A 175 -11.53 -11.24 -0.04
N ARG A 176 -12.19 -10.27 -0.68
CA ARG A 176 -12.11 -8.84 -0.38
C ARG A 176 -13.34 -8.45 0.45
N ILE A 177 -13.11 -7.73 1.55
CA ILE A 177 -14.14 -7.09 2.41
C ILE A 177 -13.90 -5.59 2.46
N ASP A 178 -14.88 -4.75 2.81
CA ASP A 178 -14.68 -3.30 3.01
C ASP A 178 -14.18 -2.56 1.76
N TRP A 179 -15.13 -2.05 0.97
CA TRP A 179 -14.89 -1.29 -0.26
C TRP A 179 -14.94 0.23 -0.06
N GLY A 180 -14.81 0.71 1.19
CA GLY A 180 -14.89 2.14 1.52
C GLY A 180 -13.81 3.03 0.87
N ALA A 181 -12.82 2.43 0.20
CA ALA A 181 -11.80 3.13 -0.56
C ALA A 181 -12.01 3.10 -2.09
N ALA A 182 -13.08 2.46 -2.57
CA ALA A 182 -13.42 2.45 -3.98
C ALA A 182 -13.67 3.86 -4.54
N PHE A 183 -13.34 4.03 -5.82
CA PHE A 183 -13.63 5.21 -6.62
C PHE A 183 -12.98 6.53 -6.13
N ARG A 184 -11.96 6.46 -5.28
CA ARG A 184 -11.14 7.62 -4.90
C ARG A 184 -10.39 8.16 -6.11
N TYR A 185 -10.62 9.42 -6.46
CA TYR A 185 -10.02 10.10 -7.61
C TYR A 185 -10.15 9.27 -8.90
N PHE A 186 -11.28 8.58 -9.05
CA PHE A 186 -11.48 7.53 -10.04
C PHE A 186 -11.28 8.00 -11.48
N ASN A 187 -11.67 9.23 -11.80
CA ASN A 187 -11.49 9.83 -13.13
C ASN A 187 -10.05 10.32 -13.40
N TYR A 188 -9.24 10.54 -12.35
CA TYR A 188 -7.88 11.08 -12.46
C TYR A 188 -6.81 9.98 -12.59
N TYR A 189 -7.10 8.88 -13.30
CA TYR A 189 -6.15 7.77 -13.42
C TYR A 189 -5.47 7.73 -14.79
N GLU A 190 -4.14 7.68 -14.74
CA GLU A 190 -3.29 7.47 -15.91
C GLU A 190 -2.70 6.05 -15.87
N ASP A 191 -2.11 5.68 -14.73
CA ASP A 191 -1.52 4.36 -14.49
C ASP A 191 -2.38 3.56 -13.50
N ILE A 192 -2.73 2.32 -13.89
CA ILE A 192 -3.56 1.42 -13.09
C ILE A 192 -2.87 0.97 -11.80
N LEU A 193 -1.54 0.96 -11.75
CA LEU A 193 -0.77 0.58 -10.55
C LEU A 193 -0.24 1.80 -9.76
N ASN A 194 -0.34 2.99 -10.33
CA ASN A 194 0.11 4.24 -9.70
C ASN A 194 -1.03 5.29 -9.73
N PRO A 195 -2.11 5.08 -8.94
CA PRO A 195 -3.24 6.00 -8.85
C PRO A 195 -2.84 7.41 -8.45
N PHE A 196 -3.72 8.38 -8.75
CA PHE A 196 -3.53 9.79 -8.45
C PHE A 196 -3.10 10.07 -7.00
N GLU A 197 -3.64 9.30 -6.04
CA GLU A 197 -3.28 9.45 -4.63
C GLU A 197 -1.80 9.19 -4.32
N TYR A 198 -1.06 8.53 -5.21
CA TYR A 198 0.37 8.24 -5.09
C TYR A 198 1.24 9.26 -5.84
N GLN A 199 0.65 10.22 -6.53
CA GLN A 199 1.36 11.17 -7.40
C GLN A 199 1.62 12.52 -6.70
N GLY A 200 2.55 13.30 -7.26
CA GLY A 200 2.91 14.63 -6.77
C GLY A 200 3.53 14.63 -5.37
N TRP A 201 3.26 15.68 -4.57
CA TRP A 201 3.72 15.82 -3.19
C TRP A 201 3.12 14.73 -2.26
N SER A 202 2.19 13.91 -2.77
CA SER A 202 1.62 12.74 -2.11
C SER A 202 2.37 11.42 -2.41
N LYS A 203 3.57 11.45 -3.01
CA LYS A 203 4.41 10.24 -3.22
C LYS A 203 4.67 9.41 -1.96
N TYR A 204 4.67 10.01 -0.77
CA TYR A 204 4.75 9.26 0.49
C TYR A 204 3.56 8.29 0.70
N LYS A 205 2.41 8.54 0.06
CA LYS A 205 1.27 7.60 0.07
C LYS A 205 1.56 6.36 -0.77
N LEU A 206 2.44 6.42 -1.77
CA LEU A 206 2.92 5.21 -2.45
C LEU A 206 3.61 4.28 -1.46
N ILE A 207 4.45 4.84 -0.58
CA ILE A 207 5.19 4.09 0.42
C ILE A 207 4.24 3.59 1.51
N THR A 208 3.40 4.47 2.06
CA THR A 208 2.52 4.15 3.21
C THR A 208 1.20 3.45 2.85
N LYS A 209 0.79 3.47 1.58
CA LYS A 209 -0.52 2.96 1.12
C LYS A 209 -0.47 2.18 -0.20
N GLY A 210 0.69 2.01 -0.83
CA GLY A 210 0.87 1.25 -2.07
C GLY A 210 0.77 -0.27 -1.89
N TYR A 211 -0.26 -0.75 -1.20
CA TYR A 211 -0.43 -2.15 -0.80
C TYR A 211 -0.47 -3.12 -1.98
N ILE A 212 -0.87 -2.67 -3.17
CA ILE A 212 -0.82 -3.49 -4.39
C ILE A 212 0.61 -3.98 -4.69
N PHE A 213 1.64 -3.19 -4.35
CA PHE A 213 3.04 -3.58 -4.56
C PHE A 213 3.53 -4.63 -3.55
N ASN A 214 2.81 -4.89 -2.45
CA ASN A 214 3.10 -6.04 -1.58
C ASN A 214 2.88 -7.37 -2.31
N TYR A 215 2.11 -7.39 -3.39
CA TYR A 215 1.90 -8.60 -4.19
C TYR A 215 2.99 -8.83 -5.26
N LYS A 216 3.93 -7.89 -5.45
CA LYS A 216 4.89 -7.89 -6.59
C LYS A 216 5.80 -9.11 -6.67
N LYS A 217 6.08 -9.76 -5.54
CA LYS A 217 6.92 -10.96 -5.47
C LYS A 217 6.18 -12.24 -5.83
N ILE A 218 4.85 -12.25 -5.84
CA ILE A 218 4.05 -13.41 -6.25
C ILE A 218 4.04 -13.48 -7.79
N ASN A 219 5.01 -14.19 -8.34
CA ASN A 219 5.20 -14.35 -9.78
C ASN A 219 3.99 -15.06 -10.41
N GLY A 220 3.40 -14.46 -11.45
CA GLY A 220 2.23 -14.96 -12.15
C GLY A 220 0.92 -14.38 -11.65
N LEU A 221 0.89 -13.71 -10.48
CA LEU A 221 -0.34 -13.12 -9.95
C LEU A 221 -0.87 -11.98 -10.82
N PHE A 222 -0.01 -11.04 -11.23
CA PHE A 222 -0.45 -9.93 -12.10
C PHE A 222 -0.90 -10.42 -13.48
N THR A 223 -0.26 -11.47 -14.00
CA THR A 223 -0.72 -12.13 -15.23
C THR A 223 -2.07 -12.83 -15.02
N ALA A 224 -2.29 -13.49 -13.89
CA ALA A 224 -3.58 -14.10 -13.57
C ALA A 224 -4.70 -13.05 -13.38
N ILE A 225 -4.38 -11.89 -12.81
CA ILE A 225 -5.27 -10.71 -12.75
C ILE A 225 -5.62 -10.26 -14.17
N ALA A 226 -4.62 -10.11 -15.06
CA ALA A 226 -4.82 -9.72 -16.44
C ALA A 226 -5.69 -10.72 -17.22
N GLN A 227 -5.49 -12.02 -17.02
CA GLN A 227 -6.29 -13.08 -17.64
C GLN A 227 -7.76 -13.01 -17.21
N ARG A 228 -8.02 -12.78 -15.91
CA ARG A 228 -9.40 -12.61 -15.42
C ARG A 228 -10.06 -11.35 -16.00
N ALA A 229 -9.32 -10.25 -16.09
CA ALA A 229 -9.80 -9.03 -16.73
C ALA A 229 -10.09 -9.25 -18.23
N PHE A 230 -9.23 -9.99 -18.92
CA PHE A 230 -9.41 -10.31 -20.34
C PHE A 230 -10.67 -11.18 -20.54
N ALA A 231 -10.87 -12.20 -19.71
CA ALA A 231 -12.07 -13.04 -19.76
C ALA A 231 -13.37 -12.23 -19.56
N LEU A 232 -13.38 -11.30 -18.59
CA LEU A 232 -14.50 -10.37 -18.41
C LEU A 232 -14.68 -9.46 -19.63
N ARG A 233 -13.59 -8.89 -20.14
CA ARG A 233 -13.60 -7.96 -21.28
C ARG A 233 -14.14 -8.58 -22.58
N LEU A 234 -14.04 -9.89 -22.75
CA LEU A 234 -14.65 -10.61 -23.88
C LEU A 234 -16.18 -10.69 -23.77
N GLN A 235 -16.74 -10.61 -22.56
CA GLN A 235 -18.18 -10.71 -22.31
C GLN A 235 -18.88 -9.36 -22.32
N ILE A 236 -18.13 -8.25 -22.14
CA ILE A 236 -18.71 -6.90 -22.02
C ILE A 236 -18.15 -5.92 -23.06
N ASN A 237 -19.04 -5.02 -23.51
CA ASN A 237 -18.68 -3.81 -24.23
C ASN A 237 -19.09 -2.57 -23.42
N ILE A 238 -18.82 -1.38 -23.95
CA ILE A 238 -19.11 -0.12 -23.24
C ILE A 238 -20.60 0.08 -22.96
N ASP A 239 -21.49 -0.29 -23.89
CA ASP A 239 -22.93 -0.14 -23.74
C ASP A 239 -23.49 -1.08 -22.66
N TRP A 240 -22.97 -2.31 -22.60
CA TRP A 240 -23.27 -3.26 -21.52
C TRP A 240 -22.86 -2.72 -20.17
N LEU A 241 -21.65 -2.17 -20.07
CA LEU A 241 -21.15 -1.60 -18.83
C LEU A 241 -21.97 -0.38 -18.39
N TYR A 242 -22.35 0.47 -19.35
CA TYR A 242 -23.28 1.58 -19.12
C TYR A 242 -24.61 1.12 -18.54
N ASN A 243 -25.23 0.09 -19.12
CA ASN A 243 -26.47 -0.46 -18.61
C ASN A 243 -26.30 -1.05 -17.19
N LEU A 244 -25.17 -1.69 -16.91
CA LEU A 244 -24.85 -2.23 -15.58
C LEU A 244 -24.73 -1.10 -14.54
N VAL A 245 -24.02 -0.02 -14.88
CA VAL A 245 -23.91 1.17 -14.02
C VAL A 245 -25.27 1.82 -13.80
N LEU A 246 -26.13 1.93 -14.82
CA LEU A 246 -27.49 2.44 -14.64
C LEU A 246 -28.32 1.61 -13.67
N LYS A 247 -28.24 0.27 -13.73
CA LYS A 247 -28.94 -0.62 -12.78
C LYS A 247 -28.45 -0.39 -11.35
N ALA A 248 -27.14 -0.32 -11.15
CA ALA A 248 -26.56 -0.04 -9.84
C ALA A 248 -26.98 1.33 -9.29
N LEU A 249 -26.96 2.40 -10.10
CA LEU A 249 -27.36 3.74 -9.65
C LEU A 249 -28.84 3.84 -9.30
N LYS A 250 -29.70 3.09 -10.00
CA LYS A 250 -31.14 3.04 -9.72
C LYS A 250 -31.47 2.47 -8.34
N GLU A 251 -30.63 1.57 -7.82
CA GLU A 251 -30.83 0.93 -6.51
C GLU A 251 -30.42 1.84 -5.34
N ILE A 252 -29.79 2.99 -5.61
CA ILE A 252 -29.40 3.96 -4.59
C ILE A 252 -30.63 4.75 -4.10
N PRO A 253 -30.84 4.88 -2.78
CA PRO A 253 -31.96 5.66 -2.26
C PRO A 253 -31.92 7.13 -2.72
N PRO A 254 -33.03 7.71 -3.21
CA PRO A 254 -33.06 9.10 -3.69
C PRO A 254 -32.67 10.15 -2.66
N ASP A 255 -32.92 9.89 -1.38
CA ASP A 255 -32.62 10.74 -0.22
C ASP A 255 -31.28 10.40 0.45
N LEU A 256 -30.44 9.54 -0.15
CA LEU A 256 -29.15 9.16 0.43
C LEU A 256 -28.19 10.36 0.57
N LEU A 257 -28.18 11.25 -0.42
CA LEU A 257 -27.23 12.36 -0.52
C LEU A 257 -27.94 13.72 -0.51
N THR A 258 -27.35 14.68 0.18
CA THR A 258 -27.72 16.10 0.07
C THR A 258 -26.91 16.80 -1.03
N PHE A 259 -27.40 17.93 -1.55
CA PHE A 259 -26.70 18.68 -2.59
C PHE A 259 -25.26 19.09 -2.22
N PRO A 260 -24.95 19.62 -1.00
CA PRO A 260 -23.57 19.89 -0.61
C PRO A 260 -22.68 18.64 -0.64
N MET A 261 -23.23 17.47 -0.31
CA MET A 261 -22.49 16.21 -0.34
C MET A 261 -22.21 15.73 -1.76
N GLN A 262 -23.15 15.91 -2.69
CA GLN A 262 -22.95 15.58 -4.10
C GLN A 262 -21.79 16.37 -4.70
N LYS A 263 -21.67 17.66 -4.37
CA LYS A 263 -20.51 18.45 -4.75
C LYS A 263 -19.21 17.88 -4.19
N SER A 264 -19.14 17.59 -2.88
CA SER A 264 -17.93 17.01 -2.29
C SER A 264 -17.57 15.63 -2.86
N LEU A 265 -18.58 14.81 -3.19
CA LEU A 265 -18.39 13.52 -3.86
C LEU A 265 -17.95 13.67 -5.30
N SER A 266 -18.46 14.67 -6.04
CA SER A 266 -18.02 14.93 -7.42
C SER A 266 -16.52 15.20 -7.51
N GLU A 267 -15.98 16.01 -6.59
CA GLU A 267 -14.54 16.26 -6.46
C GLU A 267 -13.77 15.01 -6.03
N TYR A 268 -14.32 14.24 -5.09
CA TYR A 268 -13.72 13.01 -4.58
C TYR A 268 -13.61 11.91 -5.64
N LEU A 269 -14.64 11.73 -6.46
CA LEU A 269 -14.70 10.76 -7.55
C LEU A 269 -13.96 11.27 -8.81
N GLY A 270 -13.92 12.59 -8.99
CA GLY A 270 -13.37 13.26 -10.17
C GLY A 270 -14.35 13.44 -11.32
N PHE A 271 -15.67 13.40 -11.09
CA PHE A 271 -16.68 13.54 -12.14
C PHE A 271 -17.55 14.78 -11.90
N SER A 272 -17.42 15.80 -12.74
CA SER A 272 -18.29 16.99 -12.68
C SER A 272 -19.76 16.63 -12.90
N SER A 273 -20.05 15.63 -13.74
CA SER A 273 -21.40 15.11 -14.00
C SER A 273 -22.07 14.51 -12.76
N PHE A 274 -21.34 14.20 -11.69
CA PHE A 274 -21.92 13.73 -10.43
C PHE A 274 -22.53 14.85 -9.58
N SER A 275 -22.12 16.11 -9.78
CA SER A 275 -22.48 17.22 -8.88
C SER A 275 -23.98 17.57 -8.86
N THR A 276 -24.74 17.10 -9.83
CA THR A 276 -26.18 17.37 -10.00
C THR A 276 -27.02 16.09 -10.10
N VAL A 277 -26.47 14.93 -9.71
CA VAL A 277 -27.18 13.65 -9.84
C VAL A 277 -28.41 13.60 -8.92
N ILE A 278 -29.53 13.10 -9.43
CA ILE A 278 -30.73 12.81 -8.64
C ILE A 278 -31.14 11.36 -8.92
N PHE A 279 -31.10 10.48 -7.91
CA PHE A 279 -31.33 9.04 -8.13
C PHE A 279 -32.81 8.65 -8.37
N SER A 280 -33.77 9.54 -8.10
CA SER A 280 -35.19 9.28 -8.37
C SER A 280 -35.55 9.25 -9.85
N GLU A 281 -34.73 9.89 -10.70
CA GLU A 281 -35.04 10.11 -12.11
C GLU A 281 -33.86 9.70 -12.98
N ARG A 282 -34.10 8.72 -13.86
CA ARG A 282 -33.07 8.13 -14.71
C ARG A 282 -32.27 9.17 -15.49
N GLN A 283 -32.96 10.12 -16.12
CA GLN A 283 -32.36 11.16 -16.95
C GLN A 283 -31.31 12.00 -16.20
N ASN A 284 -31.42 12.11 -14.86
CA ASN A 284 -30.50 12.92 -14.05
C ASN A 284 -29.18 12.21 -13.73
N TYR A 285 -29.13 10.86 -13.77
CA TYR A 285 -27.90 10.11 -13.52
C TYR A 285 -27.28 9.46 -14.77
N GLU A 286 -27.95 9.52 -15.92
CA GLU A 286 -27.42 9.03 -17.20
C GLU A 286 -26.08 9.68 -17.62
N PRO A 287 -25.88 11.02 -17.49
CA PRO A 287 -24.60 11.63 -17.83
C PRO A 287 -23.45 11.07 -16.99
N PHE A 288 -23.66 10.95 -15.67
CA PHE A 288 -22.68 10.36 -14.77
C PHE A 288 -22.44 8.88 -15.09
N ALA A 289 -23.50 8.10 -15.35
CA ALA A 289 -23.38 6.69 -15.69
C ALA A 289 -22.52 6.48 -16.95
N LYS A 290 -22.67 7.35 -17.95
CA LYS A 290 -21.86 7.32 -19.17
C LYS A 290 -20.39 7.58 -18.88
N ASP A 291 -20.07 8.72 -18.25
CA ASP A 291 -18.68 9.07 -17.92
C ASP A 291 -18.01 8.01 -17.04
N PHE A 292 -18.74 7.49 -16.05
CA PHE A 292 -18.24 6.47 -15.15
C PHE A 292 -17.94 5.16 -15.87
N SER A 293 -18.79 4.78 -16.83
CA SER A 293 -18.62 3.55 -17.62
C SER A 293 -17.43 3.66 -18.58
N ASP A 294 -17.22 4.82 -19.20
CA ASP A 294 -16.05 5.06 -20.05
C ASP A 294 -14.75 4.86 -19.26
N ILE A 295 -14.71 5.40 -18.04
CA ILE A 295 -13.58 5.24 -17.14
C ILE A 295 -13.42 3.78 -16.70
N LEU A 296 -14.49 3.11 -16.26
CA LEU A 296 -14.45 1.72 -15.83
C LEU A 296 -13.96 0.79 -16.96
N PHE A 297 -14.40 1.03 -18.20
CA PHE A 297 -13.98 0.28 -19.38
C PHE A 297 -12.51 0.52 -19.73
N LYS A 298 -12.05 1.77 -19.70
CA LYS A 298 -10.63 2.10 -19.91
C LYS A 298 -9.74 1.47 -18.82
N ARG A 299 -10.19 1.39 -17.56
CA ARG A 299 -9.48 0.68 -16.48
C ARG A 299 -9.37 -0.81 -16.79
N LEU A 300 -10.48 -1.45 -17.15
CA LEU A 300 -10.50 -2.87 -17.52
C LEU A 300 -9.49 -3.18 -18.65
N ASN A 301 -9.47 -2.36 -19.69
CA ASN A 301 -8.51 -2.50 -20.80
C ASN A 301 -7.05 -2.37 -20.34
N ASN A 302 -6.77 -1.53 -19.35
CA ASN A 302 -5.42 -1.40 -18.78
C ASN A 302 -5.05 -2.59 -17.89
N ILE A 303 -6.01 -3.13 -17.11
CA ILE A 303 -5.77 -4.33 -16.30
C ILE A 303 -5.43 -5.54 -17.19
N CYS A 304 -6.05 -5.66 -18.37
CA CYS A 304 -5.74 -6.70 -19.35
C CYS A 304 -4.27 -6.70 -19.83
N LYS A 305 -3.54 -5.59 -19.64
CA LYS A 305 -2.15 -5.42 -20.08
C LYS A 305 -1.14 -5.68 -18.96
N LEU A 306 -1.59 -6.02 -17.76
CA LEU A 306 -0.70 -6.25 -16.62
C LEU A 306 0.23 -7.44 -16.88
N LYS A 307 1.46 -7.28 -16.41
CA LYS A 307 2.53 -8.29 -16.47
C LYS A 307 3.15 -8.43 -15.09
N ASN A 308 3.95 -9.48 -14.90
CA ASN A 308 4.75 -9.63 -13.70
C ASN A 308 5.64 -8.40 -13.48
N LEU A 309 5.65 -7.94 -12.23
CA LEU A 309 6.43 -6.78 -11.80
C LEU A 309 7.87 -7.13 -11.41
N THR A 310 8.16 -8.41 -11.22
CA THR A 310 9.48 -8.93 -10.87
C THR A 310 9.85 -10.09 -11.80
N LYS A 311 11.15 -10.23 -12.08
CA LYS A 311 11.71 -11.39 -12.82
C LYS A 311 11.98 -12.60 -11.91
N ASP A 312 11.87 -12.42 -10.60
CA ASP A 312 12.10 -13.44 -9.59
C ASP A 312 11.08 -14.58 -9.73
N ARG A 313 11.56 -15.82 -9.84
CA ARG A 313 10.74 -17.03 -10.00
C ARG A 313 10.50 -17.79 -8.69
N SER A 314 11.01 -17.30 -7.56
CA SER A 314 10.98 -18.02 -6.28
C SER A 314 9.57 -18.22 -5.70
N PHE A 315 8.63 -17.31 -5.95
CA PHE A 315 7.27 -17.37 -5.38
C PHE A 315 6.21 -17.44 -6.47
N LEU A 316 5.97 -18.64 -7.01
CA LEU A 316 5.01 -18.87 -8.09
C LEU A 316 3.56 -18.84 -7.59
N TYR A 317 2.70 -18.12 -8.32
CA TYR A 317 1.26 -18.11 -8.13
C TYR A 317 0.66 -19.45 -8.57
N ARG A 318 0.06 -20.18 -7.62
CA ARG A 318 -0.51 -21.52 -7.83
C ARG A 318 -1.98 -21.56 -7.43
N SER A 319 -2.80 -20.79 -8.14
CA SER A 319 -4.26 -20.88 -7.99
C SER A 319 -4.77 -22.16 -8.63
N ILE A 320 -5.71 -22.84 -7.96
CA ILE A 320 -6.40 -23.98 -8.56
C ILE A 320 -7.26 -23.47 -9.72
N SER A 321 -7.15 -24.09 -10.90
CA SER A 321 -8.16 -24.00 -11.95
C SER A 321 -9.23 -25.04 -11.67
N PHE A 322 -10.51 -24.65 -11.68
CA PHE A 322 -11.61 -25.60 -11.42
C PHE A 322 -11.76 -26.64 -12.54
N ASP A 323 -11.23 -26.39 -13.74
CA ASP A 323 -11.14 -27.38 -14.82
C ASP A 323 -10.21 -28.56 -14.47
N ASN A 324 -9.30 -28.36 -13.51
CA ASN A 324 -8.37 -29.39 -13.05
C ASN A 324 -8.91 -30.22 -11.88
N LEU A 325 -10.01 -29.84 -11.22
CA LEU A 325 -10.54 -30.58 -10.07
C LEU A 325 -11.16 -31.92 -10.46
N THR A 326 -11.57 -32.10 -11.72
CA THR A 326 -12.07 -33.38 -12.24
C THR A 326 -10.98 -34.33 -12.73
N ASN A 327 -9.72 -33.90 -12.82
CA ASN A 327 -8.63 -34.65 -13.46
C ASN A 327 -7.35 -34.80 -12.61
N ILE A 328 -7.40 -34.61 -11.28
CA ILE A 328 -6.23 -34.89 -10.42
C ILE A 328 -6.13 -36.38 -10.13
N VAL A 329 -5.78 -37.16 -11.16
CA VAL A 329 -4.97 -38.37 -11.00
C VAL A 329 -3.59 -38.00 -11.52
N ASP A 330 -2.61 -38.11 -10.64
CA ASP A 330 -1.16 -38.09 -10.83
C ASP A 330 -0.62 -37.50 -12.14
N ASN A 331 0.08 -36.37 -12.04
CA ASN A 331 1.32 -36.16 -12.79
C ASN A 331 2.17 -35.07 -12.15
N SER A 332 3.09 -35.52 -11.30
CA SER A 332 4.32 -34.81 -10.98
C SER A 332 5.31 -34.99 -12.13
N THR A 333 5.51 -33.96 -12.97
CA THR A 333 6.79 -33.64 -13.64
C THR A 333 6.54 -32.52 -14.65
N LEU A 334 7.26 -31.41 -14.52
CA LEU A 334 7.81 -30.69 -15.68
C LEU A 334 8.84 -29.68 -15.17
N GLU A 335 10.08 -30.14 -15.17
CA GLU A 335 11.29 -29.33 -15.17
C GLU A 335 11.69 -28.99 -16.61
N ASN A 336 12.29 -27.80 -16.73
CA ASN A 336 13.27 -27.33 -17.70
C ASN A 336 12.86 -27.14 -19.16
N GLN A 337 12.95 -25.88 -19.61
CA GLN A 337 13.68 -25.53 -20.83
C GLN A 337 14.33 -24.15 -20.67
N ASP A 338 15.65 -24.15 -20.88
CA ASP A 338 16.57 -23.02 -20.92
C ASP A 338 16.30 -22.10 -22.13
N GLU A 339 16.53 -20.80 -21.94
CA GLU A 339 16.89 -19.91 -23.05
C GLU A 339 18.05 -19.00 -22.63
N LYS A 340 19.07 -19.00 -23.49
CA LYS A 340 20.42 -18.44 -23.32
C LYS A 340 20.46 -16.92 -23.43
N ASP A 341 21.35 -16.35 -22.65
CA ASP A 341 21.91 -15.00 -22.77
C ASP A 341 22.49 -14.71 -24.16
N VAL A 342 22.22 -13.50 -24.66
CA VAL A 342 23.14 -12.72 -25.50
C VAL A 342 23.02 -11.25 -25.07
N LEU A 343 23.97 -10.78 -24.26
CA LEU A 343 24.25 -9.36 -24.05
C LEU A 343 25.41 -8.97 -24.97
N PRO A 344 25.32 -7.87 -25.73
CA PRO A 344 26.50 -7.33 -26.41
C PRO A 344 27.34 -6.53 -25.40
N GLU A 345 28.47 -7.11 -25.01
CA GLU A 345 29.63 -6.35 -24.54
C GLU A 345 30.18 -5.51 -25.70
N ASN A 346 30.15 -4.19 -25.55
CA ASN A 346 31.20 -3.25 -25.93
C ASN A 346 30.69 -1.82 -25.70
N LEU A 347 31.00 -1.27 -24.53
CA LEU A 347 30.91 0.16 -24.26
C LEU A 347 32.31 0.67 -23.97
N ASP A 348 32.74 1.54 -24.88
CA ASP A 348 33.95 2.33 -24.96
C ASP A 348 34.48 2.81 -23.60
N LEU A 349 35.59 2.19 -23.16
CA LEU A 349 36.20 2.36 -21.84
C LEU A 349 36.75 3.78 -21.63
N ASP A 350 37.20 4.44 -22.70
CA ASP A 350 37.81 5.76 -22.65
C ASP A 350 36.77 6.87 -22.42
N ASN A 351 35.56 6.69 -22.95
CA ASN A 351 34.43 7.59 -22.69
C ASN A 351 33.92 7.49 -21.24
N GLN A 352 34.01 6.32 -20.59
CA GLN A 352 33.62 6.16 -19.19
C GLN A 352 34.61 6.84 -18.22
N ILE A 353 35.91 6.84 -18.54
CA ILE A 353 36.94 7.47 -17.71
C ILE A 353 36.76 9.00 -17.70
N ILE A 354 36.56 9.62 -18.87
CA ILE A 354 36.34 11.08 -18.99
C ILE A 354 35.05 11.53 -18.29
N ILE A 355 33.98 10.74 -18.38
CA ILE A 355 32.70 11.02 -17.69
C ILE A 355 32.88 10.95 -16.17
N ASN A 356 33.65 9.97 -15.67
CA ASN A 356 33.90 9.80 -14.24
C ASN A 356 34.74 10.96 -13.65
N GLU A 357 35.77 11.43 -14.35
CA GLU A 357 36.58 12.57 -13.87
C GLU A 357 35.76 13.86 -13.77
N LYS A 358 34.95 14.16 -14.80
CA LYS A 358 34.07 15.34 -14.80
C LYS A 358 33.00 15.24 -13.70
N TYR A 359 32.44 14.06 -13.47
CA TYR A 359 31.50 13.81 -12.39
C TYR A 359 32.14 14.07 -11.01
N ILE A 360 33.36 13.55 -10.79
CA ILE A 360 34.10 13.74 -9.54
C ILE A 360 34.37 15.23 -9.31
N GLN A 361 34.80 15.99 -10.32
CA GLN A 361 35.03 17.43 -10.18
C GLN A 361 33.75 18.20 -9.79
N ILE A 362 32.61 17.87 -10.43
CA ILE A 362 31.31 18.47 -10.08
C ILE A 362 30.92 18.13 -8.64
N LEU A 363 31.17 16.89 -8.23
CA LEU A 363 30.84 16.40 -6.90
C LEU A 363 31.67 17.11 -5.81
N PHE A 364 32.99 17.25 -6.02
CA PHE A 364 33.88 18.00 -5.11
C PHE A 364 33.53 19.49 -5.06
N LYS A 365 33.16 20.08 -6.20
CA LYS A 365 32.70 21.47 -6.22
C LYS A 365 31.46 21.65 -5.34
N LYS A 366 30.44 20.81 -5.52
CA LYS A 366 29.22 20.84 -4.69
C LYS A 366 29.52 20.61 -3.21
N PHE A 367 30.42 19.68 -2.90
CA PHE A 367 30.88 19.45 -1.54
C PHE A 367 31.49 20.71 -0.91
N SER A 368 32.37 21.38 -1.64
CA SER A 368 32.96 22.63 -1.19
C SER A 368 31.91 23.72 -0.98
N ASP A 369 30.99 23.87 -1.93
CA ASP A 369 29.98 24.93 -1.90
C ASP A 369 28.94 24.71 -0.78
N GLU A 370 28.51 23.46 -0.55
CA GLU A 370 27.38 23.14 0.32
C GLU A 370 27.77 22.66 1.73
N LEU A 371 28.91 21.95 1.89
CA LEU A 371 29.31 21.38 3.18
C LEU A 371 30.44 22.11 3.87
N LEU A 372 31.43 22.64 3.15
CA LEU A 372 32.50 23.43 3.77
C LEU A 372 32.03 24.81 4.25
N THR A 373 30.79 25.18 3.96
CA THR A 373 30.10 26.37 4.46
C THR A 373 29.05 26.04 5.54
N ASP A 374 28.81 24.76 5.82
CA ASP A 374 27.81 24.29 6.79
C ASP A 374 28.42 24.24 8.19
N SER A 375 27.94 25.11 9.09
CA SER A 375 28.43 25.20 10.47
C SER A 375 28.27 23.90 11.26
N VAL A 376 27.22 23.11 11.02
CA VAL A 376 26.99 21.83 11.70
C VAL A 376 28.04 20.81 11.24
N PHE A 377 28.32 20.77 9.93
CA PHE A 377 29.33 19.88 9.37
C PHE A 377 30.74 20.27 9.84
N ILE A 378 31.07 21.58 9.81
CA ILE A 378 32.36 22.12 10.28
C ILE A 378 32.59 21.78 11.75
N ASP A 379 31.57 21.94 12.61
CA ASP A 379 31.66 21.58 14.03
C ASP A 379 32.06 20.10 14.20
N ILE A 380 31.40 19.20 13.46
CA ILE A 380 31.66 17.75 13.53
C ILE A 380 33.08 17.40 13.06
N ILE A 381 33.52 17.94 11.92
CA ILE A 381 34.87 17.64 11.40
C ILE A 381 35.97 18.26 12.25
N SER A 382 35.72 19.42 12.89
CA SER A 382 36.69 20.07 13.78
C SER A 382 36.96 19.27 15.06
N GLN A 383 36.01 18.43 15.45
CA GLN A 383 36.09 17.52 16.61
C GLN A 383 36.58 16.11 16.22
N GLY A 384 36.67 15.81 14.92
CA GLY A 384 37.02 14.50 14.38
C GLY A 384 38.48 14.36 13.97
N LYS A 385 38.88 13.15 13.55
CA LYS A 385 40.16 12.92 12.86
C LYS A 385 40.08 13.43 11.42
N ILE A 386 41.22 13.71 10.80
CA ILE A 386 41.30 14.04 9.37
C ILE A 386 40.76 12.86 8.56
N ILE A 387 39.63 13.06 7.87
CA ILE A 387 39.00 12.06 7.01
C ILE A 387 39.35 12.38 5.56
N ASN A 388 39.95 11.43 4.85
CA ASN A 388 40.06 11.52 3.40
C ASN A 388 38.69 11.21 2.77
N PHE A 389 38.03 12.22 2.23
CA PHE A 389 36.69 12.08 1.67
C PHE A 389 36.73 11.42 0.28
N LYS A 390 36.47 10.11 0.25
CA LYS A 390 36.24 9.39 -1.00
C LYS A 390 34.96 9.89 -1.69
N PRO A 391 34.87 9.86 -3.03
CA PRO A 391 33.69 10.33 -3.77
C PRO A 391 32.35 9.76 -3.28
N GLU A 392 32.32 8.49 -2.87
CA GLU A 392 31.12 7.85 -2.35
C GLU A 392 30.65 8.48 -1.04
N ILE A 393 31.60 8.81 -0.16
CA ILE A 393 31.31 9.50 1.11
C ILE A 393 30.80 10.91 0.81
N ILE A 394 31.44 11.63 -0.12
CA ILE A 394 31.01 12.98 -0.51
C ILE A 394 29.56 12.97 -1.02
N LYS A 395 29.23 12.04 -1.91
CA LYS A 395 27.88 11.88 -2.44
C LYS A 395 26.88 11.66 -1.30
N ASP A 396 27.19 10.79 -0.36
CA ASP A 396 26.31 10.47 0.76
C ASP A 396 26.12 11.66 1.71
N LEU A 397 27.18 12.41 2.00
CA LEU A 397 27.10 13.61 2.83
C LEU A 397 26.24 14.70 2.16
N LEU A 398 26.33 14.84 0.83
CA LEU A 398 25.47 15.74 0.06
C LEU A 398 24.00 15.29 0.09
N ILE A 399 23.72 13.99 0.10
CA ILE A 399 22.35 13.47 0.28
C ILE A 399 21.81 13.85 1.66
N LEU A 400 22.60 13.67 2.73
CA LEU A 400 22.20 14.06 4.08
C LEU A 400 21.95 15.57 4.19
N LYS A 401 22.82 16.39 3.60
CA LYS A 401 22.67 17.86 3.55
C LYS A 401 21.40 18.27 2.82
N LYS A 402 21.16 17.69 1.65
CA LYS A 402 19.97 17.95 0.86
C LYS A 402 18.70 17.61 1.65
N PHE A 403 18.66 16.42 2.26
CA PHE A 403 17.55 15.99 3.11
C PHE A 403 17.26 17.00 4.23
N TYR A 404 18.31 17.42 4.96
CA TYR A 404 18.18 18.39 6.05
C TYR A 404 17.63 19.72 5.56
N THR A 405 18.19 20.27 4.48
CA THR A 405 17.85 21.60 3.96
C THR A 405 16.42 21.63 3.40
N GLU A 406 16.02 20.59 2.66
CA GLU A 406 14.67 20.47 2.11
C GLU A 406 13.63 20.31 3.22
N ASN A 407 13.90 19.51 4.25
CA ASN A 407 12.97 19.31 5.36
C ASN A 407 12.87 20.54 6.28
N LEU A 408 13.94 21.31 6.43
CA LEU A 408 13.91 22.57 7.17
C LEU A 408 13.03 23.61 6.45
N ALA A 409 13.20 23.76 5.13
CA ALA A 409 12.36 24.64 4.32
C ALA A 409 10.88 24.20 4.31
N LEU A 410 10.62 22.88 4.34
CA LEU A 410 9.26 22.36 4.48
C LEU A 410 8.66 22.67 5.85
N ASN A 411 9.47 22.68 6.92
CA ASN A 411 9.00 23.06 8.26
C ASN A 411 8.51 24.52 8.27
N GLU A 412 9.31 25.44 7.72
CA GLU A 412 8.95 26.86 7.62
C GLU A 412 7.61 27.07 6.90
N ASN A 413 7.40 26.34 5.80
CA ASN A 413 6.17 26.39 5.02
C ASN A 413 4.94 25.79 5.73
N ARG A 414 5.14 24.80 6.60
CA ARG A 414 4.05 24.03 7.24
C ARG A 414 3.81 24.40 8.70
N ASN A 415 4.65 25.27 9.26
CA ASN A 415 4.56 25.75 10.62
C ASN A 415 4.56 24.62 11.67
N TYR A 416 5.41 23.58 11.51
CA TYR A 416 5.54 22.52 12.53
C TYR A 416 6.28 23.00 13.79
N GLY A 417 6.80 24.23 13.77
CA GLY A 417 7.36 24.92 14.93
C GLY A 417 8.83 24.60 15.19
N GLN A 418 9.36 25.26 16.21
CA GLN A 418 10.79 25.22 16.58
C GLN A 418 11.26 23.82 17.00
N ILE A 419 10.40 23.05 17.67
CA ILE A 419 10.69 21.69 18.13
C ILE A 419 11.08 20.79 16.93
N TYR A 420 10.40 20.92 15.80
CA TYR A 420 10.72 20.15 14.59
C TYR A 420 12.04 20.57 13.95
N SER A 421 12.40 21.86 13.98
CA SER A 421 13.70 22.34 13.48
C SER A 421 14.87 21.88 14.34
N GLU A 422 14.73 21.93 15.67
CA GLU A 422 15.74 21.40 16.61
C GLU A 422 15.92 19.90 16.41
N PHE A 423 14.81 19.20 16.18
CA PHE A 423 14.82 17.79 15.85
C PHE A 423 15.59 17.51 14.54
N LEU A 424 15.26 18.19 13.44
CA LEU A 424 15.95 18.02 12.16
C LEU A 424 17.45 18.29 12.27
N THR A 425 17.84 19.34 13.01
CA THR A 425 19.24 19.68 13.26
C THR A 425 19.94 18.55 14.01
N THR A 426 19.31 18.00 15.04
CA THR A 426 19.87 16.91 15.84
C THR A 426 19.99 15.63 15.01
N PHE A 427 18.95 15.29 14.24
CA PHE A 427 18.97 14.14 13.34
C PHE A 427 20.08 14.25 12.28
N TYR A 428 20.24 15.43 11.68
CA TYR A 428 21.29 15.69 10.70
C TYR A 428 22.69 15.55 11.31
N LYS A 429 22.92 16.14 12.50
CA LYS A 429 24.18 16.03 13.24
C LYS A 429 24.54 14.57 13.55
N GLU A 430 23.61 13.82 14.12
CA GLU A 430 23.84 12.41 14.44
C GLU A 430 24.03 11.55 13.16
N SER A 431 23.33 11.88 12.08
CA SER A 431 23.47 11.17 10.80
C SER A 431 24.84 11.38 10.15
N LEU A 432 25.36 12.60 10.21
CA LEU A 432 26.73 12.92 9.78
C LEU A 432 27.76 12.12 10.58
N ILE A 433 27.63 12.09 11.91
CA ILE A 433 28.52 11.32 12.79
C ILE A 433 28.50 9.84 12.43
N ILE A 434 27.30 9.26 12.22
CA ILE A 434 27.17 7.85 11.85
C ILE A 434 27.84 7.58 10.50
N ARG A 435 27.59 8.42 9.48
CA ARG A 435 28.13 8.19 8.13
C ARG A 435 29.65 8.33 8.07
N LEU A 436 30.21 9.25 8.86
CA LEU A 436 31.65 9.49 8.98
C LEU A 436 32.37 8.50 9.90
N SER A 437 31.63 7.62 10.58
CA SER A 437 32.23 6.63 11.47
C SER A 437 32.92 5.50 10.68
N GLU A 438 33.85 4.80 11.33
CA GLU A 438 34.52 3.60 10.81
C GLU A 438 33.62 2.35 10.83
N GLN A 439 32.34 2.49 11.21
CA GLN A 439 31.39 1.38 11.18
C GLN A 439 31.19 0.90 9.74
N ASP A 440 30.96 -0.40 9.58
CA ASP A 440 30.62 -0.92 8.26
C ASP A 440 29.25 -0.37 7.80
N ARG A 441 29.01 -0.37 6.48
CA ARG A 441 27.81 0.25 5.89
C ARG A 441 26.50 -0.33 6.46
N LEU A 442 26.48 -1.59 6.90
CA LEU A 442 25.28 -2.18 7.52
C LEU A 442 24.99 -1.56 8.89
N ASP A 443 26.00 -1.43 9.73
CA ASP A 443 25.82 -0.87 11.07
C ASP A 443 25.53 0.62 11.02
N GLN A 444 26.10 1.36 10.05
CA GLN A 444 25.69 2.74 9.77
C GLN A 444 24.21 2.84 9.39
N ALA A 445 23.72 1.99 8.46
CA ALA A 445 22.31 1.99 8.06
C ALA A 445 21.37 1.64 9.24
N LYS A 446 21.74 0.67 10.07
CA LYS A 446 21.00 0.31 11.29
C LYS A 446 20.91 1.49 12.26
N ASN A 447 22.03 2.17 12.50
CA ASN A 447 22.08 3.29 13.42
C ASN A 447 21.27 4.49 12.92
N LEU A 448 21.31 4.79 11.62
CA LEU A 448 20.48 5.85 11.03
C LEU A 448 18.98 5.52 11.12
N LEU A 449 18.59 4.26 10.91
CA LEU A 449 17.20 3.83 11.07
C LEU A 449 16.76 3.86 12.54
N GLY A 450 17.60 3.36 13.45
CA GLY A 450 17.37 3.42 14.89
C GLY A 450 17.22 4.85 15.38
N LEU A 451 18.04 5.75 14.84
CA LEU A 451 17.93 7.19 15.05
C LEU A 451 16.57 7.72 14.60
N ALA A 452 16.17 7.44 13.35
CA ALA A 452 14.87 7.86 12.82
C ALA A 452 13.70 7.36 13.67
N TYR A 453 13.80 6.11 14.15
CA TYR A 453 12.79 5.48 14.98
C TYR A 453 12.73 6.04 16.41
N LYS A 454 13.88 6.31 17.03
CA LYS A 454 13.98 7.01 18.33
C LYS A 454 13.19 8.32 18.27
N TYR A 455 13.25 9.01 17.15
CA TYR A 455 12.59 10.28 16.97
C TYR A 455 11.11 10.19 16.58
N LEU A 456 10.67 9.11 15.92
CA LEU A 456 9.25 8.80 15.75
C LEU A 456 8.48 8.67 17.07
N TYR A 457 9.14 8.21 18.14
CA TYR A 457 8.50 7.94 19.43
C TYR A 457 8.32 9.19 20.30
N LEU A 458 8.96 10.30 19.93
CA LEU A 458 8.65 11.62 20.50
C LEU A 458 7.30 12.04 19.90
N LYS A 459 6.29 12.16 20.78
CA LYS A 459 4.83 12.09 20.50
C LYS A 459 4.26 12.99 19.39
N ASP A 460 5.04 13.85 18.76
CA ASP A 460 4.61 14.80 17.74
C ASP A 460 5.36 14.68 16.39
N VAL A 461 6.29 13.72 16.23
CA VAL A 461 6.99 13.50 14.96
C VAL A 461 6.15 12.63 14.02
N ASN A 462 5.62 13.28 12.99
CA ASN A 462 4.72 12.73 11.97
C ASN A 462 5.36 11.53 11.22
N LEU A 463 4.57 10.49 10.93
CA LEU A 463 4.92 9.38 10.02
C LEU A 463 5.50 9.86 8.67
N TYR A 464 5.15 11.10 8.27
CA TYR A 464 5.77 11.82 7.17
C TYR A 464 7.30 11.89 7.27
N PHE A 465 7.85 12.33 8.40
CA PHE A 465 9.30 12.46 8.58
C PHE A 465 10.01 11.13 8.42
N PHE A 466 9.46 10.06 9.00
CA PHE A 466 10.04 8.73 8.86
C PHE A 466 10.04 8.25 7.41
N SER A 467 8.98 8.52 6.65
CA SER A 467 8.94 8.23 5.22
C SER A 467 10.01 8.97 4.43
N GLU A 468 10.32 10.22 4.78
CA GLU A 468 11.40 10.99 4.16
C GLU A 468 12.77 10.40 4.53
N VAL A 469 12.96 9.98 5.78
CA VAL A 469 14.20 9.29 6.19
C VAL A 469 14.39 7.97 5.45
N ILE A 470 13.32 7.18 5.26
CA ILE A 470 13.42 5.93 4.49
C ILE A 470 13.84 6.21 3.03
N GLN A 471 13.32 7.26 2.39
CA GLN A 471 13.75 7.66 1.04
C GLN A 471 15.21 8.13 0.99
N MET A 472 15.64 8.88 2.00
CA MET A 472 17.05 9.28 2.15
C MET A 472 17.96 8.06 2.32
N LEU A 473 17.57 7.09 3.17
CA LEU A 473 18.33 5.85 3.36
C LEU A 473 18.38 4.99 2.09
N ASP A 474 17.30 4.95 1.31
CA ASP A 474 17.26 4.28 0.01
C ASP A 474 18.31 4.87 -0.95
N SER A 475 18.48 6.19 -0.91
CA SER A 475 19.48 6.92 -1.71
C SER A 475 20.92 6.72 -1.23
N LEU A 476 21.13 6.44 0.07
CA LEU A 476 22.45 6.26 0.69
C LEU A 476 23.01 4.83 0.55
N PHE A 477 22.13 3.83 0.54
CA PHE A 477 22.52 2.43 0.69
C PHE A 477 22.11 1.52 -0.46
N ASP A 478 21.60 2.06 -1.57
CA ASP A 478 21.16 1.30 -2.75
C ASP A 478 20.09 0.24 -2.40
N SER A 479 18.82 0.63 -2.52
CA SER A 479 17.54 -0.08 -2.30
C SER A 479 17.51 -1.60 -1.98
N GLU A 480 18.26 -2.45 -2.67
CA GLU A 480 18.33 -3.89 -2.41
C GLU A 480 18.91 -4.24 -1.04
N ILE A 481 19.88 -3.45 -0.56
CA ILE A 481 20.51 -3.64 0.75
C ILE A 481 19.55 -3.21 1.87
N LEU A 482 18.85 -2.08 1.69
CA LEU A 482 17.92 -1.56 2.69
C LEU A 482 16.73 -2.52 2.89
N VAL A 483 16.08 -2.95 1.80
CA VAL A 483 14.90 -3.84 1.88
C VAL A 483 15.26 -5.21 2.47
N SER A 484 16.38 -5.82 2.07
CA SER A 484 16.79 -7.13 2.61
C SER A 484 17.16 -7.07 4.10
N LYS A 485 17.77 -5.96 4.56
CA LYS A 485 18.28 -5.82 5.93
C LYS A 485 17.26 -5.24 6.90
N LEU A 486 16.33 -4.39 6.46
CA LEU A 486 15.14 -4.00 7.24
C LEU A 486 14.37 -5.25 7.70
N ASN A 487 14.24 -6.26 6.83
CA ASN A 487 13.55 -7.51 7.17
C ASN A 487 14.25 -8.32 8.25
N ILE A 488 15.57 -8.23 8.36
CA ILE A 488 16.36 -8.89 9.42
C ILE A 488 16.21 -8.10 10.72
N ILE A 489 16.26 -6.77 10.64
CA ILE A 489 16.15 -5.85 11.79
C ILE A 489 14.76 -5.93 12.44
N PHE A 490 13.68 -5.97 11.64
CA PHE A 490 12.31 -6.08 12.15
C PHE A 490 11.92 -7.49 12.61
N ARG A 491 12.67 -8.53 12.22
CA ARG A 491 12.47 -9.90 12.73
C ARG A 491 12.96 -10.08 14.17
N ASP A 492 13.89 -9.26 14.63
CA ASP A 492 14.44 -9.29 15.99
C ASP A 492 13.88 -8.14 16.83
N GLU A 493 12.54 -8.09 16.92
CA GLU A 493 11.79 -7.02 17.62
C GLU A 493 12.29 -6.78 19.06
N ASN A 494 12.78 -7.82 19.75
CA ASN A 494 13.22 -7.70 21.15
C ASN A 494 14.60 -7.04 21.31
N ARG A 495 15.42 -6.99 20.25
CA ARG A 495 16.72 -6.28 20.27
C ARG A 495 16.59 -4.83 19.79
N PHE A 496 15.74 -4.59 18.80
CA PHE A 496 15.60 -3.26 18.19
C PHE A 496 14.80 -2.28 19.06
N PHE A 497 13.76 -2.76 19.77
CA PHE A 497 12.91 -1.90 20.62
C PHE A 497 13.43 -1.71 22.05
N ASN A 498 14.60 -2.28 22.40
CA ASN A 498 15.20 -2.11 23.72
C ASN A 498 16.13 -0.88 23.73
N TYR A 499 15.51 0.29 23.87
CA TYR A 499 16.12 1.63 23.78
C TYR A 499 17.35 1.86 24.68
N LYS A 500 17.58 1.02 25.70
CA LYS A 500 18.67 1.19 26.67
C LYS A 500 20.09 0.94 26.12
N ASN A 501 20.24 0.28 24.96
CA ASN A 501 21.56 -0.13 24.46
C ASN A 501 22.04 0.63 23.20
N LEU A 502 21.27 1.62 22.72
CA LEU A 502 21.62 2.42 21.53
C LEU A 502 22.41 3.71 21.87
N SER A 503 22.90 3.84 23.11
CA SER A 503 23.94 4.81 23.42
C SER A 503 25.21 4.38 22.70
N VAL A 504 25.55 5.04 21.60
CA VAL A 504 26.94 5.09 21.14
C VAL A 504 27.77 5.48 22.35
N ASN A 505 28.66 4.59 22.81
CA ASN A 505 29.68 4.92 23.80
C ASN A 505 30.63 5.95 23.15
N LEU A 506 30.22 7.21 23.18
CA LEU A 506 31.07 8.37 22.92
C LEU A 506 31.77 8.72 24.23
N GLU A 507 32.59 7.81 24.75
CA GLU A 507 33.61 8.22 25.71
C GLU A 507 34.69 8.96 24.91
N ALA A 508 34.70 10.29 25.03
CA ALA A 508 35.71 11.13 24.43
C ALA A 508 37.10 10.73 24.97
N PRO A 509 38.08 10.38 24.12
CA PRO A 509 39.44 10.18 24.60
C PRO A 509 40.00 11.53 25.04
N GLU A 510 40.66 11.54 26.20
CA GLU A 510 41.30 12.72 26.79
C GLU A 510 42.12 13.52 25.75
N VAL A 511 41.79 14.80 25.64
CA VAL A 511 42.45 15.77 24.78
C VAL A 511 43.87 16.03 25.28
N LYS A 512 44.88 15.44 24.62
CA LYS A 512 46.21 16.05 24.60
C LYS A 512 46.19 17.16 23.56
N ARG A 513 46.26 18.42 24.03
CA ARG A 513 46.51 19.59 23.17
C ARG A 513 47.81 19.36 22.40
N LEU A 514 47.72 19.35 21.08
CA LEU A 514 48.86 19.52 20.18
C LEU A 514 48.78 20.94 19.64
N GLU A 515 49.85 21.70 19.89
CA GLU A 515 50.05 23.04 19.35
C GLU A 515 50.19 22.97 17.82
N LEU A 516 49.45 23.83 17.13
CA LEU A 516 49.54 24.04 15.69
C LEU A 516 50.89 24.68 15.34
N THR A 517 51.75 23.96 14.65
CA THR A 517 52.78 24.58 13.80
C THR A 517 52.21 24.74 12.40
N ASN A 518 52.00 26.00 12.02
CA ASN A 518 51.64 26.39 10.67
C ASN A 518 52.79 26.10 9.72
N GLU A 519 52.60 25.21 8.76
CA GLU A 519 53.26 25.29 7.45
C GLU A 519 52.38 24.60 6.40
N LEU A 520 52.24 25.30 5.27
CA LEU A 520 51.27 25.15 4.17
C LEU A 520 51.33 23.82 3.43
#